data_AF-A0A2E4BHM7-F1
#
_entry.id   AF-A0A2E4BHM7-F1
#
_cell.length_a   1.000
_cell.length_b   1.000
_cell.length_c   1.000
_cell.angle_alpha   90.00
_cell.angle_beta   90.00
_cell.angle_gamma   90.00
#
_symmetry.space_group_name_H-M   'P 1'
#
loop_
_entity.id
_entity.type
_entity.pdbx_description
1 polymer ?
#
loop_
_entity_poly.entity_id
_entity_poly.type
_entity_poly.pdbx_seq_one_letter_code
_entity_poly.pdbx_strand_id
1 'polypeptide(L)'
;MLGRSSSRAVLLVLLMFSAAFSGCFGETEQSGINSEKDVVVTPQTLSGGIFQPMTITAKADLSVFVPYLIFNEDSGFVQNSTVIDLKSDESVQLSVLAPPRTDTAVVLLGEYGRDVWPIRSIDESWKTWFDRRGYDSNENPSVVRIPGVNNSLDTIAYSNASSDSVAVTKLSIKRQMAAAYSEADGGRHSMGLVDGRTVFNYINVMSDETPDPTDLGDGAVGYLDRWAGQGNLAYEDAAQYLIQTMENFGLEVIVQRFVYDSLMTGAQNPEAYNVCGYRFGEVDPNKWMVFGAHFDIAPPVNGG
;
A
#
# COMPACT_ATOMS: atom_id res chain seq x y z
N MET A 1 34.72 -69.00 0.70
CA MET A 1 34.71 -67.92 -0.32
C MET A 1 33.29 -67.41 -0.51
N LEU A 2 32.80 -66.53 0.37
CA LEU A 2 31.54 -65.80 0.23
C LEU A 2 31.87 -64.37 0.70
N GLY A 3 31.81 -63.36 -0.19
CA GLY A 3 32.09 -61.97 0.23
C GLY A 3 32.55 -61.01 -0.87
N ARG A 4 32.97 -61.50 -2.04
CA ARG A 4 33.41 -60.62 -3.15
C ARG A 4 32.28 -60.12 -4.06
N SER A 5 31.11 -60.76 -4.06
CA SER A 5 29.97 -60.35 -4.93
C SER A 5 29.08 -59.29 -4.27
N SER A 6 28.76 -59.44 -2.98
CA SER A 6 27.89 -58.50 -2.27
C SER A 6 28.52 -57.11 -2.10
N SER A 7 29.84 -57.01 -1.90
CA SER A 7 30.51 -55.70 -1.80
C SER A 7 30.49 -54.92 -3.11
N ARG A 8 30.61 -55.62 -4.26
CA ARG A 8 30.51 -55.02 -5.59
C ARG A 8 29.09 -54.54 -5.91
N ALA A 9 28.08 -55.31 -5.50
CA ALA A 9 26.68 -54.92 -5.66
C ALA A 9 26.34 -53.67 -4.84
N VAL A 10 26.79 -53.61 -3.58
CA VAL A 10 26.57 -52.43 -2.71
C VAL A 10 27.29 -51.20 -3.27
N LEU A 11 28.50 -51.35 -3.80
CA LEU A 11 29.25 -50.24 -4.39
C LEU A 11 28.56 -49.70 -5.66
N LEU A 12 28.01 -50.58 -6.50
CA LEU A 12 27.26 -50.19 -7.69
C LEU A 12 25.96 -49.47 -7.33
N VAL A 13 25.23 -49.94 -6.30
CA VAL A 13 24.02 -49.28 -5.82
C VAL A 13 24.35 -47.89 -5.27
N LEU A 14 25.39 -47.75 -4.45
CA LEU A 14 25.86 -46.44 -3.97
C LEU A 14 26.24 -45.50 -5.12
N LEU A 15 26.92 -46.03 -6.15
CA LEU A 15 27.35 -45.24 -7.30
C LEU A 15 26.15 -44.73 -8.14
N MET A 16 25.13 -45.59 -8.33
CA MET A 16 23.87 -45.20 -8.99
C MET A 16 23.06 -44.20 -8.16
N PHE A 17 23.06 -44.33 -6.82
CA PHE A 17 22.44 -43.33 -5.94
C PHE A 17 23.17 -41.99 -5.97
N SER A 18 24.51 -41.96 -6.02
CA SER A 18 25.27 -40.71 -6.12
C SER A 18 25.05 -39.98 -7.45
N ALA A 19 24.81 -40.69 -8.55
CA ALA A 19 24.45 -40.08 -9.84
C ALA A 19 23.06 -39.41 -9.82
N ALA A 20 22.12 -39.95 -9.03
CA ALA A 20 20.81 -39.32 -8.82
C ALA A 20 20.91 -38.04 -7.97
N PHE A 21 21.91 -37.93 -7.09
CA PHE A 21 22.17 -36.73 -6.29
C PHE A 21 23.01 -35.66 -7.02
N SER A 22 23.86 -36.04 -8.00
CA SER A 22 24.62 -35.05 -8.79
C SER A 22 23.77 -34.27 -9.78
N GLY A 23 22.57 -34.77 -10.14
CA GLY A 23 21.62 -34.09 -11.01
C GLY A 23 20.82 -32.97 -10.34
N CYS A 24 20.89 -32.83 -9.01
CA CYS A 24 20.14 -31.85 -8.23
C CYS A 24 21.06 -30.90 -7.42
N PHE A 25 22.36 -30.86 -7.76
CA PHE A 25 23.38 -30.00 -7.15
C PHE A 25 24.31 -29.37 -8.19
N GLY A 26 23.88 -29.33 -9.46
CA GLY A 26 24.47 -28.41 -10.42
C GLY A 26 23.94 -27.03 -10.10
N GLU A 27 24.77 -26.15 -9.55
CA GLU A 27 24.57 -24.73 -9.77
C GLU A 27 24.55 -24.54 -11.28
N THR A 28 23.37 -24.44 -11.87
CA THR A 28 23.23 -23.76 -13.14
C THR A 28 23.82 -22.38 -12.90
N GLU A 29 25.00 -22.12 -13.45
CA GLU A 29 25.44 -20.75 -13.72
C GLU A 29 24.32 -20.14 -14.56
N GLN A 30 23.37 -19.52 -13.88
CA GLN A 30 22.27 -18.85 -14.50
C GLN A 30 22.89 -17.59 -15.07
N SER A 31 23.20 -17.62 -16.36
CA SER A 31 23.57 -16.42 -17.11
C SER A 31 22.45 -15.40 -16.91
N GLY A 32 22.71 -14.35 -16.15
CA GLY A 32 21.71 -13.36 -15.76
C GLY A 32 22.05 -12.69 -14.43
N ILE A 33 21.25 -11.69 -14.06
CA ILE A 33 21.41 -10.95 -12.80
C ILE A 33 21.14 -11.88 -11.60
N ASN A 34 22.04 -11.87 -10.62
CA ASN A 34 21.92 -12.59 -9.37
C ASN A 34 21.61 -11.63 -8.22
N SER A 35 20.42 -11.75 -7.61
CA SER A 35 19.99 -10.83 -6.54
C SER A 35 20.79 -10.91 -5.23
N GLU A 36 21.59 -11.95 -5.01
CA GLU A 36 22.42 -12.10 -3.81
C GLU A 36 23.83 -11.49 -3.99
N LYS A 37 24.30 -11.38 -5.24
CA LYS A 37 25.67 -10.95 -5.55
C LYS A 37 25.72 -9.57 -6.23
N ASP A 38 24.75 -9.28 -7.09
CA ASP A 38 24.81 -8.15 -8.00
C ASP A 38 24.18 -6.88 -7.44
N VAL A 39 23.43 -6.97 -6.34
CA VAL A 39 22.79 -5.81 -5.71
C VAL A 39 22.77 -5.94 -4.19
N VAL A 40 22.90 -4.81 -3.50
CA VAL A 40 22.69 -4.70 -2.07
C VAL A 40 21.63 -3.64 -1.82
N VAL A 41 20.53 -4.02 -1.16
CA VAL A 41 19.46 -3.10 -0.78
C VAL A 41 19.47 -2.89 0.74
N THR A 42 19.47 -1.64 1.17
CA THR A 42 19.53 -1.27 2.60
C THR A 42 18.40 -0.29 2.93
N PRO A 43 17.64 -0.49 4.03
CA PRO A 43 17.74 -1.60 4.98
C PRO A 43 17.10 -2.90 4.48
N GLN A 44 17.53 -4.04 5.03
CA GLN A 44 16.96 -5.37 4.73
C GLN A 44 15.56 -5.57 5.35
N THR A 45 15.24 -4.77 6.38
CA THR A 45 13.89 -4.71 6.98
C THR A 45 13.35 -3.29 6.84
N LEU A 46 12.30 -3.14 6.05
CA LEU A 46 11.58 -1.91 5.84
C LEU A 46 10.56 -1.68 6.96
N SER A 47 10.41 -0.44 7.40
CA SER A 47 9.30 -0.04 8.26
C SER A 47 8.03 0.12 7.44
N GLY A 48 7.00 -0.66 7.74
CA GLY A 48 5.72 -0.62 7.01
C GLY A 48 4.92 0.65 7.32
N GLY A 49 4.38 1.29 6.28
CA GLY A 49 3.43 2.40 6.41
C GLY A 49 4.04 3.78 6.57
N ILE A 50 5.36 3.95 6.45
CA ILE A 50 6.02 5.25 6.43
C ILE A 50 6.94 5.38 5.22
N PHE A 51 7.13 6.61 4.72
CA PHE A 51 8.21 6.90 3.79
C PHE A 51 9.54 6.79 4.54
N GLN A 52 10.50 6.08 3.94
CA GLN A 52 11.81 5.87 4.52
C GLN A 52 12.87 5.78 3.42
N PRO A 53 14.13 6.12 3.73
CA PRO A 53 15.21 5.95 2.78
C PRO A 53 15.48 4.46 2.54
N MET A 54 15.53 4.08 1.27
CA MET A 54 15.95 2.78 0.79
C MET A 54 17.09 3.02 -0.20
N THR A 55 18.29 2.54 0.15
CA THR A 55 19.48 2.65 -0.69
C THR A 55 19.69 1.36 -1.47
N ILE A 56 19.86 1.47 -2.77
CA ILE A 56 20.16 0.36 -3.67
C ILE A 56 21.58 0.59 -4.20
N THR A 57 22.46 -0.39 -4.04
CA THR A 57 23.85 -0.34 -4.50
C THR A 57 24.09 -1.50 -5.46
N ALA A 58 24.51 -1.19 -6.69
CA ALA A 58 24.80 -2.18 -7.71
C ALA A 58 26.25 -2.69 -7.62
N LYS A 59 26.44 -3.98 -7.88
CA LYS A 59 27.75 -4.66 -7.99
C LYS A 59 28.03 -5.18 -9.41
N ALA A 60 27.07 -4.98 -10.31
CA ALA A 60 27.16 -5.21 -11.73
C ALA A 60 26.24 -4.19 -12.44
N ASP A 61 26.39 -4.02 -13.75
CA ASP A 61 25.51 -3.17 -14.54
C ASP A 61 24.12 -3.80 -14.62
N LEU A 62 23.10 -3.13 -14.08
CA LEU A 62 21.74 -3.65 -13.98
C LEU A 62 20.69 -2.55 -13.98
N SER A 63 19.44 -2.92 -14.25
CA SER A 63 18.27 -2.06 -14.02
C SER A 63 17.47 -2.59 -12.83
N VAL A 64 16.87 -1.67 -12.08
CA VAL A 64 16.09 -1.95 -10.87
C VAL A 64 14.70 -1.38 -11.02
N PHE A 65 13.68 -2.21 -10.86
CA PHE A 65 12.29 -1.78 -10.75
C PHE A 65 11.81 -1.84 -9.30
N VAL A 66 11.33 -0.70 -8.82
CA VAL A 66 10.82 -0.52 -7.45
C VAL A 66 9.31 -0.34 -7.51
N PRO A 67 8.50 -1.37 -7.18
CA PRO A 67 7.05 -1.36 -7.39
C PRO A 67 6.27 -0.74 -6.21
N TYR A 68 6.73 0.40 -5.72
CA TYR A 68 6.20 1.07 -4.53
C TYR A 68 5.97 2.55 -4.74
N LEU A 69 5.19 3.17 -3.85
CA LEU A 69 5.08 4.63 -3.84
C LEU A 69 6.41 5.25 -3.41
N ILE A 70 6.86 6.23 -4.20
CA ILE A 70 8.12 6.93 -3.98
C ILE A 70 7.81 8.40 -3.76
N PHE A 71 8.33 8.97 -2.69
CA PHE A 71 8.31 10.41 -2.49
C PHE A 71 9.51 10.99 -3.22
N ASN A 72 9.22 11.74 -4.29
CA ASN A 72 10.24 12.40 -5.09
C ASN A 72 10.52 13.77 -4.49
N GLU A 73 11.66 13.89 -3.79
CA GLU A 73 12.04 15.10 -3.06
C GLU A 73 12.27 16.31 -3.97
N ASP A 74 12.68 16.11 -5.22
CA ASP A 74 12.91 17.19 -6.18
C ASP A 74 11.60 17.87 -6.60
N SER A 75 10.54 17.06 -6.74
CA SER A 75 9.22 17.54 -7.16
C SER A 75 8.25 17.80 -6.01
N GLY A 76 8.51 17.21 -4.84
CA GLY A 76 7.57 17.19 -3.71
C GLY A 76 6.35 16.29 -3.91
N PHE A 77 6.28 15.51 -5.00
CA PHE A 77 5.16 14.63 -5.30
C PHE A 77 5.45 13.16 -4.98
N VAL A 78 4.37 12.42 -4.73
CA VAL A 78 4.41 10.96 -4.64
C VAL A 78 4.14 10.37 -6.01
N GLN A 79 5.03 9.53 -6.50
CA GLN A 79 4.86 8.78 -7.75
C GLN A 79 4.67 7.29 -7.49
N ASN A 80 3.98 6.62 -8.41
CA ASN A 80 3.80 5.17 -8.35
C ASN A 80 4.93 4.46 -9.12
N SER A 81 5.82 3.82 -8.38
CA SER A 81 6.93 3.02 -8.89
C SER A 81 7.98 3.83 -9.66
N THR A 82 9.14 3.20 -9.90
CA THR A 82 10.18 3.75 -10.77
C THR A 82 11.08 2.63 -11.30
N VAL A 83 11.83 2.93 -12.36
CA VAL A 83 12.91 2.10 -12.90
C VAL A 83 14.19 2.92 -12.85
N ILE A 84 15.30 2.31 -12.44
CA ILE A 84 16.61 2.98 -12.34
C ILE A 84 17.67 2.10 -12.95
N ASP A 85 18.48 2.67 -13.82
CA ASP A 85 19.68 2.03 -14.34
C ASP A 85 20.86 2.37 -13.43
N LEU A 86 21.60 1.34 -13.02
CA LEU A 86 22.78 1.47 -12.17
C LEU A 86 23.93 0.70 -12.81
N LYS A 87 25.06 1.38 -12.98
CA LYS A 87 26.32 0.71 -13.30
C LYS A 87 26.96 0.11 -12.07
N SER A 88 27.91 -0.78 -12.27
CA SER A 88 28.71 -1.35 -11.18
C SER A 88 29.26 -0.26 -10.26
N ASP A 89 29.11 -0.46 -8.96
CA ASP A 89 29.48 0.46 -7.88
C ASP A 89 28.68 1.78 -7.80
N GLU A 90 27.64 1.97 -8.62
CA GLU A 90 26.69 3.06 -8.44
C GLU A 90 25.67 2.75 -7.33
N SER A 91 25.21 3.80 -6.66
CA SER A 91 24.19 3.70 -5.62
C SER A 91 23.19 4.82 -5.74
N VAL A 92 21.92 4.51 -5.49
CA VAL A 92 20.83 5.47 -5.42
C VAL A 92 20.08 5.32 -4.11
N GLN A 93 19.61 6.44 -3.56
CA GLN A 93 18.72 6.45 -2.41
C GLN A 93 17.34 6.94 -2.83
N LEU A 94 16.30 6.19 -2.46
CA LEU A 94 14.90 6.52 -2.73
C LEU A 94 14.13 6.62 -1.42
N SER A 95 13.19 7.56 -1.34
CA SER A 95 12.23 7.60 -0.25
C SER A 95 11.01 6.74 -0.61
N VAL A 96 10.91 5.54 -0.04
CA VAL A 96 9.91 4.53 -0.41
C VAL A 96 8.91 4.30 0.70
N LEU A 97 7.62 4.19 0.35
CA LEU A 97 6.55 3.76 1.25
C LEU A 97 6.36 2.24 1.17
N ALA A 98 6.85 1.53 2.18
CA ALA A 98 6.65 0.09 2.27
C ALA A 98 5.18 -0.24 2.64
N PRO A 99 4.54 -1.23 1.99
CA PRO A 99 3.15 -1.58 2.27
C PRO A 99 2.93 -1.97 3.75
N PRO A 100 1.91 -1.43 4.43
CA PRO A 100 1.78 -1.62 5.88
C PRO A 100 1.05 -2.91 6.30
N ARG A 101 0.57 -3.73 5.35
CA ARG A 101 -0.27 -4.92 5.60
C ARG A 101 0.39 -6.24 5.17
N THR A 102 1.70 -6.22 4.92
CA THR A 102 2.47 -7.42 4.56
C THR A 102 3.84 -7.39 5.23
N ASP A 103 4.48 -8.55 5.29
CA ASP A 103 5.81 -8.77 5.85
C ASP A 103 6.90 -8.86 4.76
N THR A 104 6.51 -8.77 3.49
CA THR A 104 7.38 -9.04 2.34
C THR A 104 7.32 -7.89 1.35
N ALA A 105 8.49 -7.33 1.05
CA ALA A 105 8.73 -6.46 -0.10
C ALA A 105 9.59 -7.16 -1.14
N VAL A 106 9.52 -6.69 -2.38
CA VAL A 106 10.28 -7.17 -3.52
C VAL A 106 10.82 -5.99 -4.29
N VAL A 107 12.06 -6.11 -4.75
CA VAL A 107 12.68 -5.22 -5.73
C VAL A 107 13.09 -6.08 -6.90
N LEU A 108 12.66 -5.72 -8.11
CA LEU A 108 12.87 -6.51 -9.31
C LEU A 108 14.15 -6.04 -10.00
N LEU A 109 14.93 -6.97 -10.52
CA LEU A 109 16.21 -6.72 -11.17
C LEU A 109 16.19 -7.32 -12.57
N GLY A 110 16.83 -6.62 -13.50
CA GLY A 110 16.96 -7.04 -14.88
C GLY A 110 18.25 -6.51 -15.48
N GLU A 111 18.51 -6.93 -16.71
CA GLU A 111 19.66 -6.43 -17.48
C GLU A 111 19.61 -4.90 -17.61
N TYR A 112 20.78 -4.28 -17.68
CA TYR A 112 20.91 -2.84 -17.81
C TYR A 112 20.15 -2.31 -19.05
N GLY A 113 19.35 -1.27 -18.86
CA GLY A 113 18.50 -0.66 -19.88
C GLY A 113 17.18 -1.41 -20.14
N ARG A 114 16.74 -2.27 -19.21
CA ARG A 114 15.48 -3.01 -19.38
C ARG A 114 14.25 -2.11 -19.25
N ASP A 115 13.41 -2.13 -20.29
CA ASP A 115 12.21 -1.29 -20.36
C ASP A 115 10.91 -1.97 -19.90
N VAL A 116 10.77 -3.29 -20.08
CA VAL A 116 9.50 -4.02 -19.83
C VAL A 116 9.62 -4.91 -18.59
N TRP A 117 8.70 -4.74 -17.64
CA TRP A 117 8.75 -5.38 -16.33
C TRP A 117 7.46 -6.14 -16.00
N PRO A 118 7.55 -7.37 -15.45
CA PRO A 118 6.38 -8.07 -14.95
C PRO A 118 5.84 -7.36 -13.71
N ILE A 119 4.54 -7.30 -13.58
CA ILE A 119 3.85 -6.87 -12.38
C ILE A 119 2.86 -7.92 -11.90
N ARG A 120 2.51 -7.82 -10.63
CA ARG A 120 1.42 -8.60 -10.07
C ARG A 120 0.05 -8.15 -10.59
N SER A 121 -0.92 -9.04 -10.57
CA SER A 121 -2.34 -8.71 -10.76
C SER A 121 -2.87 -7.85 -9.61
N ILE A 122 -3.99 -7.16 -9.85
CA ILE A 122 -4.56 -6.21 -8.87
C ILE A 122 -5.08 -6.90 -7.60
N ASP A 123 -5.51 -8.14 -7.72
CA ASP A 123 -6.13 -8.99 -6.69
C ASP A 123 -5.11 -9.79 -5.86
N GLU A 124 -3.83 -9.77 -6.23
CA GLU A 124 -2.78 -10.47 -5.51
C GLU A 124 -1.79 -9.52 -4.83
N SER A 125 -1.13 -10.00 -3.78
CA SER A 125 -0.05 -9.26 -3.11
C SER A 125 1.31 -9.57 -3.72
N TRP A 126 2.31 -8.70 -3.54
CA TRP A 126 3.69 -8.98 -3.95
C TRP A 126 4.27 -10.22 -3.28
N LYS A 127 3.85 -10.53 -2.05
CA LYS A 127 4.19 -11.78 -1.37
C LYS A 127 3.66 -12.99 -2.13
N THR A 128 2.37 -12.99 -2.44
CA THR A 128 1.71 -14.09 -3.17
C THR A 128 2.32 -14.25 -4.56
N TRP A 129 2.54 -13.14 -5.27
CA TRP A 129 3.19 -13.10 -6.57
C TRP A 129 4.59 -13.74 -6.52
N PHE A 130 5.40 -13.40 -5.51
CA PHE A 130 6.71 -13.99 -5.32
C PHE A 130 6.63 -15.48 -4.98
N ASP A 131 5.77 -15.86 -4.02
CA ASP A 131 5.63 -17.23 -3.54
C ASP A 131 5.14 -18.20 -4.65
N ARG A 132 4.33 -17.72 -5.60
CA ARG A 132 3.92 -18.50 -6.80
C ARG A 132 4.94 -18.49 -7.94
N ARG A 133 6.15 -17.97 -7.71
CA ARG A 133 7.20 -17.77 -8.73
C ARG A 133 6.77 -16.89 -9.90
N GLY A 134 6.03 -15.82 -9.61
CA GLY A 134 5.63 -14.83 -10.62
C GLY A 134 6.82 -14.28 -11.40
N TYR A 135 7.99 -14.15 -10.78
CA TYR A 135 9.20 -13.66 -11.43
C TYR A 135 9.75 -14.54 -12.57
N ASP A 136 9.28 -15.78 -12.72
CA ASP A 136 9.63 -16.70 -13.80
C ASP A 136 8.46 -16.93 -14.79
N SER A 137 7.35 -16.20 -14.65
CA SER A 137 6.12 -16.42 -15.41
C SER A 137 5.91 -15.37 -16.51
N ASN A 138 5.57 -15.84 -17.71
CA ASN A 138 5.26 -14.98 -18.87
C ASN A 138 3.77 -14.57 -18.92
N GLU A 139 2.95 -15.02 -17.96
CA GLU A 139 1.52 -14.73 -17.91
C GLU A 139 1.18 -13.49 -17.07
N ASN A 140 2.20 -12.85 -16.47
CA ASN A 140 1.99 -11.65 -15.68
C ASN A 140 1.60 -10.46 -16.57
N PRO A 141 0.73 -9.56 -16.08
CA PRO A 141 0.61 -8.23 -16.64
C PRO A 141 1.97 -7.54 -16.62
N SER A 142 2.18 -6.59 -17.54
CA SER A 142 3.47 -5.92 -17.70
C SER A 142 3.34 -4.41 -17.70
N VAL A 143 4.40 -3.74 -17.26
CA VAL A 143 4.56 -2.29 -17.38
C VAL A 143 5.77 -1.97 -18.23
N VAL A 144 5.73 -0.81 -18.87
CA VAL A 144 6.85 -0.25 -19.62
C VAL A 144 7.35 1.02 -18.94
N ARG A 145 8.67 1.17 -18.89
CA ARG A 145 9.35 2.37 -18.43
C ARG A 145 8.99 3.57 -19.31
N ILE A 146 8.72 4.70 -18.67
CA ILE A 146 8.56 6.00 -19.31
C ILE A 146 9.63 6.93 -18.75
N PRO A 147 10.59 7.38 -19.58
CA PRO A 147 11.66 8.25 -19.13
C PRO A 147 11.13 9.51 -18.43
N GLY A 148 11.73 9.83 -17.29
CA GLY A 148 11.46 11.06 -16.56
C GLY A 148 11.85 12.29 -17.38
N VAL A 149 11.17 13.42 -17.10
CA VAL A 149 11.47 14.71 -17.73
C VAL A 149 12.47 15.47 -16.86
N ASN A 150 13.46 16.14 -17.46
CA ASN A 150 14.44 16.99 -16.76
C ASN A 150 15.20 16.27 -15.62
N ASN A 151 15.65 15.03 -15.86
CA ASN A 151 16.34 14.19 -14.87
C ASN A 151 15.49 13.78 -13.65
N SER A 152 14.17 13.91 -13.70
CA SER A 152 13.30 13.28 -12.71
C SER A 152 13.36 11.75 -12.81
N LEU A 153 12.95 11.08 -11.74
CA LEU A 153 12.80 9.63 -11.73
C LEU A 153 11.87 9.17 -12.84
N ASP A 154 12.21 8.03 -13.45
CA ASP A 154 11.36 7.42 -14.45
C ASP A 154 10.02 7.00 -13.85
N THR A 155 9.00 7.05 -14.70
CA THR A 155 7.65 6.59 -14.37
C THR A 155 7.33 5.32 -15.15
N ILE A 156 6.13 4.78 -14.96
CA ILE A 156 5.69 3.57 -15.64
C ILE A 156 4.33 3.76 -16.28
N ALA A 157 4.09 3.01 -17.36
CA ALA A 157 2.78 2.87 -17.98
C ALA A 157 2.43 1.40 -18.15
N TYR A 158 1.14 1.09 -18.19
CA TYR A 158 0.67 -0.25 -18.52
C TYR A 158 1.12 -0.64 -19.94
N SER A 159 1.50 -1.90 -20.13
CA SER A 159 1.95 -2.43 -21.42
C SER A 159 1.21 -3.72 -21.77
N ASN A 160 0.94 -3.90 -23.06
CA ASN A 160 0.42 -5.15 -23.63
C ASN A 160 1.54 -6.12 -24.05
N ALA A 161 2.81 -5.72 -23.89
CA ALA A 161 3.95 -6.59 -24.18
C ALA A 161 4.07 -7.68 -23.09
N SER A 162 4.56 -8.86 -23.47
CA SER A 162 5.02 -9.85 -22.51
C SER A 162 6.37 -9.41 -21.92
N SER A 163 6.53 -9.55 -20.62
CA SER A 163 7.82 -9.39 -19.94
C SER A 163 8.49 -10.74 -19.75
N ASP A 164 9.81 -10.78 -19.92
CA ASP A 164 10.61 -11.96 -19.58
C ASP A 164 10.80 -12.09 -18.05
N SER A 165 11.39 -13.20 -17.62
CA SER A 165 11.75 -13.42 -16.21
C SER A 165 12.66 -12.32 -15.65
N VAL A 166 12.58 -12.12 -14.34
CA VAL A 166 13.37 -11.12 -13.60
C VAL A 166 13.99 -11.75 -12.36
N ALA A 167 15.15 -11.24 -11.95
CA ALA A 167 15.67 -11.56 -10.63
C ALA A 167 14.95 -10.71 -9.57
N VAL A 168 14.84 -11.22 -8.35
CA VAL A 168 14.11 -10.52 -7.28
C VAL A 168 14.93 -10.48 -6.01
N THR A 169 15.06 -9.29 -5.44
CA THR A 169 15.53 -9.08 -4.08
C THR A 169 14.33 -9.04 -3.15
N LYS A 170 14.25 -10.00 -2.22
CA LYS A 170 13.21 -10.04 -1.20
C LYS A 170 13.66 -9.27 0.04
N LEU A 171 12.79 -8.39 0.53
CA LEU A 171 13.00 -7.59 1.74
C LEU A 171 11.94 -7.95 2.78
N SER A 172 12.30 -7.83 4.06
CA SER A 172 11.33 -7.97 5.15
C SER A 172 10.63 -6.65 5.41
N ILE A 173 9.37 -6.68 5.83
CA ILE A 173 8.63 -5.50 6.29
C ILE A 173 8.20 -5.73 7.74
N LYS A 174 8.42 -4.73 8.59
CA LYS A 174 7.89 -4.70 9.95
C LYS A 174 7.16 -3.39 10.17
N ARG A 175 5.84 -3.46 10.40
CA ARG A 175 5.09 -2.29 10.86
C ARG A 175 5.42 -2.01 12.32
N GLN A 176 5.78 -0.77 12.62
CA GLN A 176 6.03 -0.34 14.00
C GLN A 176 4.71 -0.23 14.77
N MET A 177 4.80 -0.23 16.08
CA MET A 177 3.68 -0.17 17.00
C MET A 177 3.99 0.81 18.11
N ALA A 178 3.04 1.69 18.44
CA ALA A 178 3.19 2.62 19.54
C ALA A 178 3.22 1.85 20.87
N ALA A 179 4.19 2.18 21.73
CA ALA A 179 4.41 1.49 23.00
C ALA A 179 3.24 1.62 23.99
N ALA A 180 2.36 2.59 23.79
CA ALA A 180 1.20 2.87 24.66
C ALA A 180 0.05 1.86 24.50
N TYR A 181 0.05 1.03 23.45
CA TYR A 181 -1.06 0.12 23.16
C TYR A 181 -0.58 -1.33 23.18
N SER A 182 -1.44 -2.25 23.60
CA SER A 182 -1.21 -3.69 23.41
C SER A 182 -1.70 -4.15 22.03
N GLU A 183 -1.37 -5.38 21.63
CA GLU A 183 -1.92 -5.92 20.37
C GLU A 183 -3.46 -6.06 20.45
N ALA A 184 -3.98 -6.39 21.63
CA ALA A 184 -5.42 -6.51 21.87
C ALA A 184 -6.13 -5.15 21.73
N ASP A 185 -5.45 -4.06 22.08
CA ASP A 185 -5.97 -2.69 21.92
C ASP A 185 -5.77 -2.14 20.49
N GLY A 186 -5.44 -3.00 19.53
CA GLY A 186 -5.22 -2.60 18.14
C GLY A 186 -3.86 -1.97 17.87
N GLY A 187 -2.87 -2.18 18.74
CA GLY A 187 -1.55 -1.56 18.62
C GLY A 187 -0.80 -1.86 17.32
N ARG A 188 -1.05 -3.01 16.67
CA ARG A 188 -0.51 -3.31 15.31
C ARG A 188 -0.97 -2.33 14.23
N HIS A 189 -2.01 -1.55 14.51
CA HIS A 189 -2.60 -0.56 13.62
C HIS A 189 -2.41 0.87 14.13
N SER A 190 -1.44 1.12 15.01
CA SER A 190 -1.26 2.41 15.72
C SER A 190 -0.23 3.37 15.11
N MET A 191 0.55 2.93 14.11
CA MET A 191 1.63 3.73 13.53
C MET A 191 1.61 3.64 12.00
N GLY A 192 2.15 4.66 11.33
CA GLY A 192 2.18 4.80 9.88
C GLY A 192 1.47 6.07 9.43
N LEU A 193 1.62 6.42 8.15
CA LEU A 193 0.93 7.55 7.53
C LEU A 193 -0.59 7.39 7.55
N VAL A 194 -1.06 6.14 7.39
CA VAL A 194 -2.45 5.75 7.56
C VAL A 194 -2.50 4.59 8.55
N ASP A 195 -3.23 4.77 9.63
CA ASP A 195 -3.32 3.80 10.72
C ASP A 195 -4.77 3.60 11.17
N GLY A 196 -5.09 2.36 11.53
CA GLY A 196 -6.46 1.97 11.88
C GLY A 196 -6.85 2.42 13.29
N ARG A 197 -5.87 2.71 14.16
CA ARG A 197 -6.12 3.17 15.53
C ARG A 197 -6.65 4.59 15.53
N THR A 198 -6.10 5.47 14.70
CA THR A 198 -6.62 6.82 14.50
C THR A 198 -8.06 6.79 13.99
N VAL A 199 -8.36 5.94 13.00
CA VAL A 199 -9.74 5.73 12.53
C VAL A 199 -10.65 5.22 13.64
N PHE A 200 -10.20 4.22 14.40
CA PHE A 200 -10.94 3.71 15.56
C PHE A 200 -11.23 4.80 16.59
N ASN A 201 -10.25 5.65 16.90
CA ASN A 201 -10.44 6.74 17.85
C ASN A 201 -11.48 7.75 17.37
N TYR A 202 -11.48 8.13 16.08
CA TYR A 202 -12.52 8.99 15.52
C TYR A 202 -13.90 8.35 15.62
N ILE A 203 -14.02 7.06 15.29
CA ILE A 203 -15.30 6.34 15.42
C ILE A 203 -15.74 6.28 16.88
N ASN A 204 -14.82 6.00 17.81
CA ASN A 204 -15.11 5.92 19.23
C ASN A 204 -15.61 7.25 19.81
N VAL A 205 -15.06 8.39 19.36
CA VAL A 205 -15.59 9.71 19.72
C VAL A 205 -17.01 9.90 19.18
N MET A 206 -17.25 9.56 17.91
CA MET A 206 -18.58 9.72 17.31
C MET A 206 -19.64 8.79 17.92
N SER A 207 -19.23 7.66 18.49
CA SER A 207 -20.11 6.65 19.09
C SER A 207 -20.02 6.58 20.62
N ASP A 208 -19.55 7.63 21.29
CA ASP A 208 -19.43 7.63 22.75
C ASP A 208 -20.83 7.72 23.41
N GLU A 209 -21.21 6.69 24.15
CA GLU A 209 -22.50 6.59 24.86
C GLU A 209 -22.49 7.17 26.27
N THR A 210 -21.39 7.80 26.69
CA THR A 210 -21.29 8.42 28.00
C THR A 210 -22.33 9.55 28.12
N PRO A 211 -23.17 9.57 29.17
CA PRO A 211 -24.16 10.63 29.34
C PRO A 211 -23.53 12.01 29.57
N ASP A 212 -23.97 13.01 28.81
CA ASP A 212 -23.66 14.42 28.97
C ASP A 212 -24.95 15.22 29.26
N PRO A 213 -25.22 15.62 30.51
CA PRO A 213 -26.39 16.42 30.87
C PRO A 213 -26.41 17.84 30.26
N THR A 214 -25.31 18.29 29.65
CA THR A 214 -25.20 19.61 29.02
C THR A 214 -25.43 19.57 27.51
N ASP A 215 -25.41 18.38 26.90
CA ASP A 215 -25.81 18.16 25.52
C ASP A 215 -27.35 18.22 25.43
N LEU A 216 -27.86 19.09 24.55
CA LEU A 216 -29.30 19.32 24.36
C LEU A 216 -29.87 18.55 23.17
N GLY A 217 -29.03 17.87 22.39
CA GLY A 217 -29.41 17.08 21.22
C GLY A 217 -29.78 15.66 21.61
N ASP A 218 -28.81 14.88 22.07
CA ASP A 218 -29.01 13.47 22.42
C ASP A 218 -28.56 13.10 23.85
N GLY A 219 -27.95 14.05 24.58
CA GLY A 219 -27.54 13.84 25.96
C GLY A 219 -26.34 12.90 26.11
N ALA A 220 -25.55 12.70 25.05
CA ALA A 220 -24.33 11.90 25.04
C ALA A 220 -23.10 12.77 24.74
N VAL A 221 -21.91 12.25 25.06
CA VAL A 221 -20.63 12.85 24.66
C VAL A 221 -20.39 12.69 23.15
N GLY A 222 -20.90 11.59 22.56
CA GLY A 222 -20.81 11.31 21.13
C GLY A 222 -21.91 11.99 20.31
N TYR A 223 -22.11 11.53 19.08
CA TYR A 223 -23.12 12.07 18.16
C TYR A 223 -24.10 10.97 17.74
N LEU A 224 -24.83 10.42 18.71
CA LEU A 224 -25.56 9.16 18.56
C LEU A 224 -26.86 9.29 17.77
N ASP A 225 -27.56 10.41 17.89
CA ASP A 225 -28.88 10.60 17.25
C ASP A 225 -28.81 11.48 15.99
N ARG A 226 -27.72 11.44 15.22
CA ARG A 226 -27.44 12.35 14.07
C ARG A 226 -28.23 12.07 12.78
N TRP A 227 -29.51 11.74 12.85
CA TRP A 227 -30.37 11.57 11.66
C TRP A 227 -30.82 12.92 11.08
N ALA A 228 -30.92 13.01 9.75
CA ALA A 228 -31.24 14.26 9.04
C ALA A 228 -32.76 14.46 8.85
N GLY A 229 -33.19 15.70 8.57
CA GLY A 229 -34.50 15.98 7.95
C GLY A 229 -35.59 16.62 8.81
N GLN A 230 -35.37 16.93 10.10
CA GLN A 230 -36.40 17.56 10.95
C GLN A 230 -35.84 18.59 11.95
N GLY A 231 -34.74 19.29 11.64
CA GLY A 231 -34.14 20.26 12.57
C GLY A 231 -33.57 19.59 13.81
N ASN A 232 -33.00 18.40 13.63
CA ASN A 232 -32.43 17.60 14.70
C ASN A 232 -31.14 18.26 15.22
N LEU A 233 -31.11 18.61 16.51
CA LEU A 233 -29.97 19.26 17.14
C LEU A 233 -28.72 18.37 17.15
N ALA A 234 -28.86 17.05 17.36
CA ALA A 234 -27.72 16.13 17.34
C ALA A 234 -27.09 16.01 15.93
N TYR A 235 -27.90 16.18 14.87
CA TYR A 235 -27.40 16.25 13.49
C TYR A 235 -26.58 17.53 13.25
N GLU A 236 -27.02 18.65 13.82
CA GLU A 236 -26.30 19.93 13.76
C GLU A 236 -24.99 19.89 14.54
N ASP A 237 -25.00 19.32 15.75
CA ASP A 237 -23.82 19.20 16.59
C ASP A 237 -22.76 18.28 15.96
N ALA A 238 -23.19 17.17 15.34
CA ALA A 238 -22.31 16.32 14.55
C ALA A 238 -21.66 17.07 13.37
N ALA A 239 -22.43 17.93 12.68
CA ALA A 239 -21.89 18.74 11.60
C ALA A 239 -20.88 19.78 12.11
N GLN A 240 -21.12 20.41 13.27
CA GLN A 240 -20.18 21.34 13.89
C GLN A 240 -18.85 20.66 14.25
N TYR A 241 -18.90 19.44 14.78
CA TYR A 241 -17.69 18.65 15.02
C TYR A 241 -16.87 18.40 13.76
N LEU A 242 -17.53 18.03 12.65
CA LEU A 242 -16.86 17.82 11.38
C LEU A 242 -16.26 19.11 10.82
N ILE A 243 -16.96 20.24 10.92
CA ILE A 243 -16.46 21.55 10.52
C ILE A 243 -15.18 21.87 11.28
N GLN A 244 -15.22 21.84 12.61
CA GLN A 244 -14.05 22.13 13.44
C GLN A 244 -12.89 21.18 13.16
N THR A 245 -13.18 19.89 12.98
CA THR A 245 -12.16 18.88 12.66
C THR A 245 -11.48 19.18 11.33
N MET A 246 -12.26 19.50 10.28
CA MET A 246 -11.71 19.83 8.96
C MET A 246 -10.95 21.16 8.95
N GLU A 247 -11.43 22.18 9.65
CA GLU A 247 -10.73 23.45 9.83
C GLU A 247 -9.39 23.26 10.57
N ASN A 248 -9.36 22.39 11.60
CA ASN A 248 -8.13 22.06 12.32
C ASN A 248 -7.11 21.30 11.47
N PHE A 249 -7.55 20.61 10.40
CA PHE A 249 -6.65 20.07 9.37
C PHE A 249 -6.15 21.13 8.38
N GLY A 250 -6.59 22.37 8.51
CA GLY A 250 -6.23 23.49 7.64
C GLY A 250 -7.01 23.52 6.33
N LEU A 251 -8.20 22.89 6.27
CA LEU A 251 -9.08 22.95 5.12
C LEU A 251 -9.95 24.21 5.18
N GLU A 252 -10.26 24.79 4.01
CA GLU A 252 -11.34 25.78 3.91
C GLU A 252 -12.67 25.05 3.91
N VAL A 253 -13.49 25.24 4.94
CA VAL A 253 -14.76 24.51 5.07
C VAL A 253 -15.92 25.35 4.53
N ILE A 254 -16.64 24.78 3.57
CA ILE A 254 -17.86 25.37 3.01
C ILE A 254 -19.03 24.46 3.36
N VAL A 255 -20.02 25.07 4.02
CA VAL A 255 -21.27 24.43 4.42
C VAL A 255 -22.34 24.66 3.36
N GLN A 256 -23.02 23.60 2.96
CA GLN A 256 -24.11 23.65 1.98
C GLN A 256 -25.37 23.02 2.56
N ARG A 257 -26.45 23.80 2.60
CA ARG A 257 -27.79 23.34 2.98
C ARG A 257 -28.69 23.24 1.77
N PHE A 258 -29.44 22.15 1.71
CA PHE A 258 -30.37 21.89 0.62
C PHE A 258 -31.64 21.23 1.12
N VAL A 259 -32.71 21.51 0.39
CA VAL A 259 -34.00 20.83 0.51
C VAL A 259 -34.18 20.06 -0.79
N TYR A 260 -34.52 18.79 -0.70
CA TYR A 260 -34.80 17.97 -1.87
C TYR A 260 -36.27 17.57 -1.87
N ASP A 261 -37.00 17.95 -2.92
CA ASP A 261 -38.37 17.50 -3.15
C ASP A 261 -38.49 17.03 -4.60
N SER A 262 -38.76 15.74 -4.79
CA SER A 262 -38.84 15.12 -6.10
C SER A 262 -40.26 14.72 -6.42
N LEU A 263 -40.94 15.56 -7.20
CA LEU A 263 -42.29 15.28 -7.69
C LEU A 263 -42.36 14.01 -8.58
N MET A 264 -41.23 13.57 -9.13
CA MET A 264 -41.13 12.38 -10.00
C MET A 264 -40.98 11.07 -9.23
N THR A 265 -40.32 11.10 -8.06
CA THR A 265 -40.06 9.90 -7.25
C THR A 265 -40.87 9.89 -5.95
N GLY A 266 -41.48 11.01 -5.57
CA GLY A 266 -42.09 11.23 -4.26
C GLY A 266 -41.07 11.36 -3.12
N ALA A 267 -39.77 11.31 -3.41
CA ALA A 267 -38.73 11.40 -2.39
C ALA A 267 -38.61 12.84 -1.88
N GLN A 268 -38.64 12.97 -0.57
CA GLN A 268 -38.45 14.23 0.14
C GLN A 268 -37.28 14.08 1.12
N ASN A 269 -36.35 15.02 1.05
CA ASN A 269 -35.40 15.28 2.11
C ASN A 269 -35.62 16.72 2.59
N PRO A 270 -36.31 16.92 3.73
CA PRO A 270 -36.69 18.24 4.20
C PRO A 270 -35.48 19.09 4.56
N GLU A 271 -34.37 18.43 4.91
CA GLU A 271 -33.13 19.08 5.30
C GLU A 271 -31.96 18.15 5.04
N ALA A 272 -31.00 18.63 4.26
CA ALA A 272 -29.73 17.98 4.09
C ALA A 272 -28.59 18.98 4.20
N TYR A 273 -27.54 18.53 4.86
CA TYR A 273 -26.41 19.36 5.26
C TYR A 273 -25.12 18.67 4.79
N ASN A 274 -24.40 19.30 3.87
CA ASN A 274 -23.07 18.86 3.47
C ASN A 274 -22.00 19.76 4.10
N VAL A 275 -20.97 19.13 4.67
CA VAL A 275 -19.75 19.78 5.15
C VAL A 275 -18.61 19.43 4.19
N CYS A 276 -18.14 20.42 3.44
CA CYS A 276 -17.13 20.22 2.41
C CYS A 276 -15.84 20.95 2.79
N GLY A 277 -14.76 20.20 3.05
CA GLY A 277 -13.42 20.75 3.27
C GLY A 277 -12.61 20.84 1.97
N TYR A 278 -12.14 22.04 1.63
CA TYR A 278 -11.40 22.33 0.40
C TYR A 278 -9.91 22.49 0.69
N ARG A 279 -9.09 21.85 -0.16
CA ARG A 279 -7.66 22.12 -0.29
C ARG A 279 -7.36 22.42 -1.75
N PHE A 280 -7.05 23.68 -2.04
CA PHE A 280 -6.77 24.12 -3.41
C PHE A 280 -5.38 23.66 -3.84
N GLY A 281 -5.33 22.94 -4.97
CA GLY A 281 -4.07 22.55 -5.61
C GLY A 281 -3.51 23.67 -6.48
N GLU A 282 -2.18 23.72 -6.61
CA GLU A 282 -1.50 24.77 -7.38
C GLU A 282 -1.18 24.34 -8.83
N VAL A 283 -1.14 23.04 -9.12
CA VAL A 283 -0.65 22.50 -10.40
C VAL A 283 -1.72 22.44 -11.48
N ASP A 284 -2.91 21.91 -11.16
CA ASP A 284 -4.03 21.82 -12.10
C ASP A 284 -5.35 22.19 -11.39
N PRO A 285 -5.64 23.50 -11.24
CA PRO A 285 -6.81 23.99 -10.49
C PRO A 285 -8.17 23.55 -11.06
N ASN A 286 -8.19 23.02 -12.28
CA ASN A 286 -9.41 22.58 -12.96
C ASN A 286 -9.72 21.10 -12.74
N LYS A 287 -8.84 20.35 -12.07
CA LYS A 287 -9.06 18.94 -11.75
C LYS A 287 -9.24 18.74 -10.25
N TRP A 288 -10.38 18.18 -9.88
CA TRP A 288 -10.77 17.96 -8.50
C TRP A 288 -10.74 16.47 -8.17
N MET A 289 -10.11 16.12 -7.05
CA MET A 289 -10.22 14.80 -6.43
C MET A 289 -11.13 14.94 -5.22
N VAL A 290 -12.23 14.20 -5.21
CA VAL A 290 -13.26 14.30 -4.17
C VAL A 290 -13.35 12.97 -3.43
N PHE A 291 -13.28 13.05 -2.11
CA PHE A 291 -13.57 11.94 -1.20
C PHE A 291 -14.78 12.35 -0.36
N GLY A 292 -15.69 11.42 -0.10
CA GLY A 292 -16.90 11.70 0.64
C GLY A 292 -17.36 10.49 1.44
N ALA A 293 -18.06 10.78 2.53
CA ALA A 293 -18.80 9.83 3.34
C ALA A 293 -20.08 10.51 3.81
N HIS A 294 -21.15 9.74 3.99
CA HIS A 294 -22.33 10.24 4.68
C HIS A 294 -22.02 10.20 6.19
N PHE A 295 -22.46 11.23 6.93
CA PHE A 295 -22.27 11.27 8.38
C PHE A 295 -23.57 11.01 9.14
N ASP A 296 -24.72 11.20 8.50
CA ASP A 296 -26.04 10.92 9.04
C ASP A 296 -26.24 9.42 9.29
N ILE A 297 -27.19 9.12 10.17
CA ILE A 297 -27.70 7.78 10.41
C ILE A 297 -29.18 7.69 10.07
N ALA A 298 -29.70 6.46 9.98
CA ALA A 298 -31.13 6.25 9.83
C ALA A 298 -31.88 6.81 11.06
N PRO A 299 -33.02 7.49 10.86
CA PRO A 299 -33.85 7.91 11.97
C PRO A 299 -34.34 6.67 12.74
N PRO A 300 -34.64 6.82 14.05
CA PRO A 300 -35.30 5.75 14.78
C PRO A 300 -36.55 5.31 14.04
N VAL A 301 -36.75 3.99 13.91
CA VAL A 301 -38.00 3.46 13.36
C VAL A 301 -39.09 3.98 14.27
N ASN A 302 -40.05 4.73 13.72
CA ASN A 302 -41.30 5.05 14.39
C ASN A 302 -41.95 3.71 14.80
N GLY A 303 -41.68 3.25 16.02
CA GLY A 303 -42.56 2.35 16.72
C GLY A 303 -43.89 3.09 16.82
N GLY A 304 -44.90 2.55 16.13
CA GLY A 304 -46.18 3.23 15.88
C GLY A 304 -46.94 3.69 17.12
#